data_AF-A0A1H1IAF5-F1
#
_entry.id   AF-A0A1H1IAF5-F1
#
_cell.length_a   1.000
_cell.length_b   1.000
_cell.length_c   1.000
_cell.angle_alpha   90.00
_cell.angle_beta   90.00
_cell.angle_gamma   90.00
#
_symmetry.space_group_name_H-M   'P 1'
#
loop_
_entity.id
_entity.type
_entity.pdbx_description
1 polymer ?
#
loop_
_entity_poly.entity_id
_entity_poly.type
_entity_poly.pdbx_seq_one_letter_code
_entity_poly.pdbx_strand_id
1 'polypeptide(L)'
;MPTEKTHQKVTASFIELLETHRVDEVTYAAIAENAGVKIDVVRACCNGKLDLLAAFMSELDQKVLKERDPDLMTETARDRLFDVLMCRMDLMEPHKEAIRNVRRTALKDPAFAMHMHKLVVRSMKWMLVAAGIEEFGLRSVGMSNALAVGFERVGRIWLEDDVPGHPKAMAAVDDMLANGEKWMGRACRVEKVAAPFIEGFGRLCKGPLRSQRDDIRPDTSSDGASEVNP
;
A
#
# COMPACT_ATOMS: atom_id res chain seq x y z
N MET A 1 -17.82 -18.30 -14.87
CA MET A 1 -16.65 -17.50 -14.43
C MET A 1 -15.52 -18.46 -14.11
N PRO A 2 -14.24 -18.15 -14.41
CA PRO A 2 -13.12 -19.00 -14.00
C PRO A 2 -13.13 -19.20 -12.49
N THR A 3 -12.71 -20.38 -12.04
CA THR A 3 -12.61 -20.65 -10.59
C THR A 3 -11.38 -19.93 -10.01
N GLU A 4 -11.40 -19.66 -8.70
CA GLU A 4 -10.24 -19.10 -7.98
C GLU A 4 -8.96 -19.92 -8.22
N LYS A 5 -9.08 -21.25 -8.19
CA LYS A 5 -7.97 -22.17 -8.50
C LYS A 5 -7.45 -21.99 -9.93
N THR A 6 -8.32 -21.71 -10.89
CA THR A 6 -7.93 -21.45 -12.28
C THR A 6 -7.15 -20.14 -12.38
N HIS A 7 -7.62 -19.08 -11.71
CA HIS A 7 -6.93 -17.79 -11.67
C HIS A 7 -5.53 -17.91 -11.06
N GLN A 8 -5.40 -18.58 -9.91
CA GLN A 8 -4.11 -18.87 -9.26
C GLN A 8 -3.17 -19.65 -10.17
N LYS A 9 -3.69 -20.67 -10.88
CA LYS A 9 -2.89 -21.45 -11.83
C LYS A 9 -2.35 -20.58 -12.97
N VAL A 10 -3.20 -19.74 -13.57
CA VAL A 10 -2.80 -18.82 -14.65
C VAL A 10 -1.75 -17.81 -14.16
N THR A 11 -1.93 -17.26 -12.95
CA THR A 11 -0.95 -16.36 -12.32
C THR A 11 0.38 -17.07 -12.10
N ALA A 12 0.38 -18.25 -11.47
CA ALA A 12 1.59 -19.02 -11.20
C ALA A 12 2.35 -19.37 -12.49
N SER A 13 1.65 -19.85 -13.52
CA SER A 13 2.25 -20.15 -14.82
C SER A 13 2.84 -18.92 -15.51
N PHE A 14 2.25 -17.73 -15.32
CA PHE A 14 2.85 -16.49 -15.80
C PHE A 14 4.12 -16.14 -15.02
N ILE A 15 4.13 -16.26 -13.69
CA ILE A 15 5.31 -15.99 -12.87
C ILE A 15 6.47 -16.94 -13.18
N GLU A 16 6.19 -18.22 -13.40
CA GLU A 16 7.18 -19.23 -13.83
C GLU A 16 7.84 -18.85 -15.17
N LEU A 17 7.06 -18.41 -16.15
CA LEU A 17 7.61 -17.93 -17.44
C LEU A 17 8.53 -16.72 -17.25
N LEU A 18 8.29 -15.89 -16.23
CA LEU A 18 9.15 -14.74 -15.93
C LEU A 18 10.51 -15.13 -15.37
N GLU A 19 10.74 -16.37 -14.92
CA GLU A 19 12.08 -16.80 -14.49
C GLU A 19 13.09 -16.75 -15.65
N THR A 20 12.62 -17.00 -16.87
CA THR A 20 13.46 -17.06 -18.07
C THR A 20 13.20 -15.93 -19.06
N HIS A 21 12.04 -15.26 -18.97
CA HIS A 21 11.63 -14.22 -19.92
C HIS A 21 11.27 -12.91 -19.23
N ARG A 22 11.42 -11.80 -19.95
CA ARG A 22 10.88 -10.51 -19.52
C ARG A 22 9.36 -10.44 -19.73
N VAL A 23 8.71 -9.51 -19.04
CA VAL A 23 7.25 -9.35 -19.11
C VAL A 23 6.77 -9.03 -20.53
N ASP A 24 7.54 -8.26 -21.30
CA ASP A 24 7.24 -7.91 -22.69
C ASP A 24 7.41 -9.08 -23.68
N GLU A 25 8.20 -10.10 -23.33
CA GLU A 25 8.49 -11.27 -24.18
C GLU A 25 7.44 -12.38 -24.01
N VAL A 26 6.81 -12.48 -22.84
CA VAL A 26 5.80 -13.51 -22.57
C VAL A 26 4.52 -13.24 -23.36
N THR A 27 3.97 -14.23 -24.07
CA THR A 27 2.67 -14.08 -24.76
C THR A 27 1.53 -14.71 -23.97
N TYR A 28 0.28 -14.27 -24.18
CA TYR A 28 -0.88 -14.94 -23.56
C TYR A 28 -1.05 -16.39 -24.03
N ALA A 29 -0.60 -16.70 -25.25
CA ALA A 29 -0.57 -18.07 -25.75
C ALA A 29 0.42 -18.94 -24.95
N ALA A 30 1.62 -18.43 -24.68
CA ALA A 30 2.61 -19.11 -23.84
C ALA A 30 2.09 -19.32 -22.41
N ILE A 31 1.38 -18.33 -21.84
CA ILE A 31 0.74 -18.48 -20.53
C ILE A 31 -0.32 -19.59 -20.57
N ALA A 32 -1.17 -19.63 -21.60
CA ALA A 32 -2.20 -20.64 -21.76
C ALA A 32 -1.61 -22.05 -21.87
N GLU A 33 -0.57 -22.20 -22.69
CA GLU A 33 0.18 -23.45 -22.88
C GLU A 33 0.84 -23.90 -21.58
N ASN A 34 1.58 -23.03 -20.90
CA ASN A 34 2.23 -23.35 -19.63
C ASN A 34 1.21 -23.71 -18.53
N ALA A 35 0.07 -23.02 -18.50
CA ALA A 35 -1.01 -23.34 -17.57
C ALA A 35 -1.85 -24.57 -17.97
N GLY A 36 -1.67 -25.12 -19.17
CA GLY A 36 -2.50 -26.20 -19.71
C GLY A 36 -3.98 -25.84 -19.78
N VAL A 37 -4.29 -24.59 -20.15
CA VAL A 37 -5.66 -24.09 -20.31
C VAL A 37 -5.86 -23.50 -21.71
N LYS A 38 -7.11 -23.31 -22.11
CA LYS A 38 -7.43 -22.61 -23.35
C LYS A 38 -7.25 -21.09 -23.20
N ILE A 39 -6.97 -20.39 -24.30
CA ILE A 39 -6.68 -18.95 -24.29
C ILE A 39 -7.88 -18.09 -23.85
N ASP A 40 -9.12 -18.54 -24.11
CA ASP A 40 -10.35 -17.89 -23.63
C ASP A 40 -10.44 -17.91 -22.10
N VAL A 41 -9.93 -18.96 -21.45
CA VAL A 41 -9.82 -19.04 -19.99
C VAL A 41 -8.83 -17.99 -19.47
N VAL A 42 -7.67 -17.81 -20.12
CA VAL A 42 -6.69 -16.78 -19.74
C VAL A 42 -7.31 -15.37 -19.82
N ARG A 43 -8.05 -15.08 -20.91
CA ARG A 43 -8.75 -13.79 -21.08
C ARG A 43 -9.84 -13.58 -20.03
N ALA A 44 -10.51 -14.64 -19.59
CA ALA A 44 -11.51 -14.56 -18.53
C ALA A 44 -10.89 -14.37 -17.14
N CYS A 45 -9.63 -14.77 -16.93
CA CYS A 45 -8.90 -14.59 -15.68
C CYS A 45 -8.27 -13.20 -15.53
N CYS A 46 -7.86 -12.54 -16.61
CA CYS A 46 -7.16 -11.25 -16.52
C CYS A 46 -7.51 -10.28 -17.66
N ASN A 47 -7.41 -8.98 -17.40
CA ASN A 47 -7.48 -7.95 -18.46
C ASN A 47 -6.10 -7.63 -19.02
N GLY A 48 -5.04 -7.96 -18.29
CA GLY A 48 -3.69 -7.96 -18.82
C GLY A 48 -2.65 -8.52 -17.84
N LYS A 49 -1.38 -8.56 -18.28
CA LYS A 49 -0.25 -9.06 -17.47
C LYS A 49 -0.07 -8.31 -16.14
N LEU A 50 -0.40 -7.02 -16.09
CA LEU A 50 -0.38 -6.24 -14.85
C LEU A 50 -1.36 -6.78 -13.80
N ASP A 51 -2.52 -7.30 -14.22
CA ASP A 51 -3.48 -7.93 -13.30
C ASP A 51 -2.91 -9.21 -12.69
N LEU A 52 -2.16 -9.99 -13.48
CA LEU A 52 -1.47 -11.19 -13.00
C LEU A 52 -0.34 -10.85 -12.02
N LEU A 53 0.45 -9.80 -12.28
CA LEU A 53 1.43 -9.29 -11.32
C LEU A 53 0.77 -8.79 -10.04
N ALA A 54 -0.35 -8.07 -10.17
CA ALA A 54 -1.12 -7.57 -9.04
C ALA A 54 -1.70 -8.72 -8.20
N ALA A 55 -2.13 -9.81 -8.84
CA ALA A 55 -2.60 -11.03 -8.19
C ALA A 55 -1.47 -11.71 -7.41
N PHE A 56 -0.32 -11.94 -8.07
CA PHE A 56 0.86 -12.51 -7.43
C PHE A 56 1.32 -11.71 -6.20
N MET A 57 1.40 -10.37 -6.32
CA MET A 57 1.75 -9.51 -5.17
C MET A 57 0.70 -9.63 -4.05
N SER A 58 -0.59 -9.66 -4.39
CA SER A 58 -1.65 -9.85 -3.40
C SER A 58 -1.57 -11.22 -2.71
N GLU A 59 -1.16 -12.27 -3.41
CA GLU A 59 -0.97 -13.60 -2.83
C GLU A 59 0.20 -13.61 -1.83
N LEU A 60 1.31 -12.93 -2.16
CA LEU A 60 2.43 -12.73 -1.22
C LEU A 60 1.98 -11.93 0.01
N ASP A 61 1.28 -10.80 -0.20
CA ASP A 61 0.76 -9.96 0.89
C ASP A 61 -0.14 -10.78 1.83
N GLN A 62 -1.00 -11.63 1.28
CA GLN A 62 -1.89 -12.50 2.06
C GLN A 62 -1.13 -13.57 2.85
N LYS A 63 -0.03 -14.11 2.33
CA LYS A 63 0.82 -15.06 3.06
C LYS A 63 1.47 -14.38 4.26
N VAL A 64 2.06 -13.19 4.06
CA VAL A 64 2.62 -12.37 5.16
C VAL A 64 1.55 -12.10 6.24
N LEU A 65 0.35 -11.70 5.84
CA LEU A 65 -0.75 -11.43 6.78
C LEU A 65 -1.20 -12.67 7.57
N LYS A 66 -1.08 -13.87 6.99
CA LYS A 66 -1.40 -15.14 7.67
C LYS A 66 -0.29 -15.60 8.61
N GLU A 67 0.96 -15.31 8.27
CA GLU A 67 2.15 -15.63 9.06
C GLU A 67 2.41 -14.62 10.19
N ARG A 68 1.56 -13.60 10.33
CA ARG A 68 1.65 -12.60 11.39
C ARG A 68 1.69 -13.26 12.77
N ASP A 69 2.80 -13.06 13.45
CA ASP A 69 2.98 -13.49 14.83
C ASP A 69 2.29 -12.49 15.78
N PRO A 70 1.28 -12.92 16.56
CA PRO A 70 0.63 -12.07 17.55
C PRO A 70 1.55 -11.69 18.72
N ASP A 71 2.63 -12.45 18.97
CA ASP A 71 3.53 -12.23 20.12
C ASP A 71 4.44 -11.01 19.91
N LEU A 72 4.69 -10.63 18.64
CA LEU A 72 5.44 -9.43 18.25
C LEU A 72 4.72 -8.12 18.62
N MET A 73 3.46 -8.15 19.04
CA MET A 73 2.70 -6.95 19.39
C MET A 73 3.24 -6.21 20.63
N THR A 74 4.14 -6.84 21.38
CA THR A 74 4.85 -6.24 22.53
C THR A 74 6.07 -5.41 22.12
N GLU A 75 6.55 -5.56 20.88
CA GLU A 75 7.74 -4.90 20.37
C GLU A 75 7.45 -3.49 19.82
N THR A 76 8.50 -2.75 19.44
CA THR A 76 8.33 -1.43 18.84
C THR A 76 7.69 -1.54 17.45
N ALA A 77 7.04 -0.47 16.98
CA ALA A 77 6.44 -0.47 15.63
C ALA A 77 7.48 -0.66 14.51
N ARG A 78 8.74 -0.29 14.76
CA ARG A 78 9.85 -0.49 13.84
C ARG A 78 10.19 -1.98 13.72
N ASP A 79 10.37 -2.65 14.84
CA ASP A 79 10.79 -4.06 14.88
C ASP A 79 9.72 -4.95 14.22
N ARG A 80 8.43 -4.71 14.55
CA ARG A 80 7.32 -5.38 13.87
C ARG A 80 7.31 -5.16 12.36
N LEU A 81 7.60 -3.94 11.89
CA LEU A 81 7.65 -3.65 10.46
C LEU A 81 8.88 -4.28 9.80
N PHE A 82 10.01 -4.35 10.50
CA PHE A 82 11.19 -5.05 10.05
C PHE A 82 10.87 -6.52 9.79
N ASP A 83 10.28 -7.22 10.77
CA ASP A 83 9.95 -8.64 10.63
C ASP A 83 8.94 -8.92 9.52
N VAL A 84 7.91 -8.08 9.38
CA VAL A 84 6.94 -8.16 8.29
C VAL A 84 7.62 -8.04 6.92
N LEU A 85 8.58 -7.12 6.78
CA LEU A 85 9.30 -6.94 5.52
C LEU A 85 10.29 -8.07 5.27
N MET A 86 10.91 -8.63 6.31
CA MET A 86 11.78 -9.80 6.18
C MET A 86 10.99 -11.04 5.76
N CYS A 87 9.87 -11.34 6.42
CA CYS A 87 8.93 -12.41 6.02
C CYS A 87 8.51 -12.25 4.55
N ARG A 88 8.17 -11.03 4.14
CA ARG A 88 7.87 -10.75 2.73
C ARG A 88 9.01 -11.10 1.79
N MET A 89 10.24 -10.70 2.13
CA MET A 89 11.41 -10.97 1.30
C MET A 89 11.69 -12.47 1.21
N ASP A 90 11.54 -13.21 2.29
CA ASP A 90 11.68 -14.68 2.31
C ASP A 90 10.65 -15.34 1.39
N LEU A 91 9.41 -14.86 1.38
CA LEU A 91 8.36 -15.34 0.47
C LEU A 91 8.61 -14.98 -1.00
N MET A 92 9.40 -13.92 -1.26
CA MET A 92 9.81 -13.51 -2.60
C MET A 92 11.02 -14.30 -3.12
N GLU A 93 11.80 -14.93 -2.24
CA GLU A 93 13.04 -15.64 -2.57
C GLU A 93 12.88 -16.70 -3.68
N PRO A 94 11.86 -17.57 -3.65
CA PRO A 94 11.67 -18.57 -4.72
C PRO A 94 11.42 -17.94 -6.10
N HIS A 95 11.03 -16.66 -6.15
CA HIS A 95 10.65 -15.94 -7.37
C HIS A 95 11.66 -14.84 -7.72
N LYS A 96 12.89 -14.89 -7.20
CA LYS A 96 13.90 -13.85 -7.37
C LYS A 96 14.24 -13.56 -8.83
N GLU A 97 14.40 -14.59 -9.66
CA GLU A 97 14.64 -14.44 -11.11
C GLU A 97 13.45 -13.77 -11.83
N ALA A 98 12.22 -14.19 -11.50
CA ALA A 98 11.01 -13.57 -12.04
C ALA A 98 10.96 -12.07 -11.70
N ILE A 99 11.23 -11.70 -10.45
CA ILE A 99 11.28 -10.31 -10.00
C ILE A 99 12.38 -9.53 -10.73
N ARG A 100 13.55 -10.15 -10.97
CA ARG A 100 14.65 -9.54 -11.75
C ARG A 100 14.21 -9.22 -13.17
N ASN A 101 13.47 -10.11 -13.83
CA ASN A 101 12.96 -9.89 -15.18
C ASN A 101 11.79 -8.87 -15.25
N VAL A 102 10.95 -8.81 -14.22
CA VAL A 102 9.98 -7.70 -14.05
C VAL A 102 10.71 -6.37 -13.96
N ARG A 103 11.77 -6.28 -13.14
CA ARG A 103 12.59 -5.07 -13.00
C ARG A 103 13.26 -4.67 -14.32
N ARG A 104 13.79 -5.62 -15.08
CA ARG A 104 14.38 -5.37 -16.41
C ARG A 104 13.36 -4.78 -17.40
N THR A 105 12.09 -5.12 -17.27
CA THR A 105 11.00 -4.52 -18.07
C THR A 105 10.73 -3.09 -17.60
N ALA A 106 10.60 -2.86 -16.29
CA ALA A 106 10.37 -1.55 -15.71
C ALA A 106 11.48 -0.53 -16.04
N LEU A 107 12.73 -0.96 -16.16
CA LEU A 107 13.83 -0.08 -16.58
C LEU A 107 13.73 0.39 -18.04
N LYS A 108 13.03 -0.35 -18.91
CA LYS A 108 12.86 0.00 -20.33
C LYS A 108 11.53 0.70 -20.62
N ASP A 109 10.52 0.49 -19.78
CA ASP A 109 9.18 1.05 -19.93
C ASP A 109 8.79 1.88 -18.68
N PRO A 110 8.88 3.22 -18.76
CA PRO A 110 8.50 4.11 -17.66
C PRO A 110 7.01 4.03 -17.29
N ALA A 111 6.13 3.76 -18.26
CA ALA A 111 4.70 3.63 -17.99
C ALA A 111 4.45 2.35 -17.18
N PHE A 112 5.08 1.23 -17.54
CA PHE A 112 5.04 0.00 -16.76
C PHE A 112 5.62 0.21 -15.35
N ALA A 113 6.75 0.90 -15.22
CA ALA A 113 7.35 1.21 -13.92
C ALA A 113 6.38 1.98 -13.01
N MET A 114 5.65 2.97 -13.54
CA MET A 114 4.66 3.72 -12.78
C MET A 114 3.50 2.84 -12.29
N HIS A 115 3.03 1.90 -13.12
CA HIS A 115 1.99 0.96 -12.72
C HIS A 115 2.49 0.00 -11.64
N MET A 116 3.71 -0.53 -11.79
CA MET A 116 4.34 -1.37 -10.77
C MET A 116 4.50 -0.63 -9.45
N HIS A 117 4.94 0.63 -9.48
CA HIS A 117 5.06 1.44 -8.27
C HIS A 117 3.71 1.55 -7.53
N LYS A 118 2.61 1.80 -8.25
CA LYS A 118 1.26 1.83 -7.63
C LYS A 118 0.89 0.50 -6.96
N LEU A 119 1.27 -0.64 -7.56
CA LEU A 119 1.07 -1.96 -6.97
C LEU A 119 1.92 -2.14 -5.71
N VAL A 120 3.18 -1.70 -5.72
CA VAL A 120 4.07 -1.73 -4.56
C VAL A 120 3.53 -0.86 -3.43
N VAL A 121 3.07 0.36 -3.72
CA VAL A 121 2.44 1.25 -2.71
C VAL A 121 1.25 0.59 -2.05
N ARG A 122 0.38 -0.06 -2.85
CA ARG A 122 -0.77 -0.80 -2.31
C ARG A 122 -0.34 -1.95 -1.41
N SER A 123 0.72 -2.67 -1.79
CA SER A 123 1.28 -3.75 -1.00
C SER A 123 1.92 -3.26 0.30
N MET A 124 2.69 -2.18 0.25
CA MET A 124 3.29 -1.56 1.44
C MET A 124 2.26 -1.08 2.45
N LYS A 125 1.08 -0.64 1.98
CA LYS A 125 -0.05 -0.37 2.87
C LYS A 125 -0.46 -1.61 3.66
N TRP A 126 -0.52 -2.78 3.03
CA TRP A 126 -0.81 -4.04 3.73
C TRP A 126 0.31 -4.47 4.67
N MET A 127 1.57 -4.19 4.34
CA MET A 127 2.71 -4.45 5.25
C MET A 127 2.62 -3.56 6.51
N LEU A 128 2.23 -2.29 6.37
CA LEU A 128 1.95 -1.42 7.53
C LEU A 128 0.83 -1.98 8.41
N VAL A 129 -0.26 -2.46 7.79
CA VAL A 129 -1.38 -3.11 8.51
C VAL A 129 -0.90 -4.38 9.23
N ALA A 130 -0.08 -5.22 8.58
CA ALA A 130 0.49 -6.41 9.20
C ALA A 130 1.33 -6.09 10.44
N ALA A 131 2.08 -4.98 10.41
CA ALA A 131 2.85 -4.45 11.53
C ALA A 131 2.00 -3.71 12.59
N GLY A 132 0.67 -3.68 12.44
CA GLY A 132 -0.24 -2.97 13.34
C GLY A 132 -0.13 -1.45 13.27
N ILE A 133 0.35 -0.91 12.14
CA ILE A 133 0.46 0.52 11.87
C ILE A 133 -0.71 0.94 10.99
N GLU A 134 -1.78 1.39 11.62
CA GLU A 134 -2.97 1.90 10.94
C GLU A 134 -3.04 3.42 11.04
N GLU A 135 -2.87 4.06 9.89
CA GLU A 135 -2.91 5.51 9.74
C GLU A 135 -3.97 5.85 8.68
N PHE A 136 -4.61 7.01 8.83
CA PHE A 136 -5.71 7.44 7.95
C PHE A 136 -5.35 8.69 7.14
N GLY A 137 -6.09 8.93 6.05
CA GLY A 137 -5.94 10.12 5.22
C GLY A 137 -4.57 10.26 4.55
N LEU A 138 -4.09 11.50 4.41
CA LEU A 138 -2.87 11.84 3.68
C LEU A 138 -1.61 11.21 4.29
N ARG A 139 -1.60 11.01 5.62
CA ARG A 139 -0.49 10.38 6.33
C ARG A 139 -0.30 8.93 5.93
N SER A 140 -1.40 8.16 5.84
CA SER A 140 -1.42 6.79 5.32
C SER A 140 -0.80 6.72 3.92
N VAL A 141 -1.25 7.61 3.03
CA VAL A 141 -0.77 7.69 1.65
C VAL A 141 0.73 8.00 1.61
N GLY A 142 1.17 9.01 2.38
CA GLY A 142 2.59 9.39 2.46
C GLY A 142 3.47 8.25 2.98
N MET A 143 3.04 7.56 4.04
CA MET A 143 3.78 6.44 4.63
C MET A 143 3.89 5.25 3.67
N SER A 144 2.80 4.84 3.02
CA SER A 144 2.86 3.74 2.05
C SER A 144 3.75 4.06 0.84
N ASN A 145 3.74 5.32 0.38
CA ASN A 145 4.63 5.76 -0.71
C ASN A 145 6.09 5.80 -0.28
N ALA A 146 6.39 6.38 0.88
CA ALA A 146 7.75 6.43 1.42
C ALA A 146 8.31 5.02 1.63
N LEU A 147 7.50 4.12 2.18
CA LEU A 147 7.87 2.73 2.37
C LEU A 147 8.08 2.01 1.04
N ALA A 148 7.25 2.26 0.02
CA ALA A 148 7.44 1.69 -1.31
C ALA A 148 8.75 2.11 -1.96
N VAL A 149 9.09 3.41 -1.91
CA VAL A 149 10.36 3.92 -2.44
C VAL A 149 11.55 3.33 -1.68
N GLY A 150 11.44 3.19 -0.36
CA GLY A 150 12.46 2.54 0.45
C GLY A 150 12.63 1.07 0.07
N PHE A 151 11.53 0.32 0.01
CA PHE A 151 11.51 -1.10 -0.31
C PHE A 151 12.03 -1.39 -1.72
N GLU A 152 11.73 -0.54 -2.70
CA GLU A 152 12.32 -0.66 -4.05
C GLU A 152 13.85 -0.53 -4.04
N ARG A 153 14.42 0.32 -3.17
CA ARG A 153 15.88 0.46 -3.02
C ARG A 153 16.49 -0.77 -2.36
N VAL A 154 15.86 -1.29 -1.32
CA VAL A 154 16.27 -2.55 -0.67
C VAL A 154 16.17 -3.70 -1.68
N GLY A 155 15.08 -3.80 -2.42
CA GLY A 155 14.87 -4.82 -3.44
C GLY A 155 15.95 -4.84 -4.52
N ARG A 156 16.50 -3.67 -4.89
CA ARG A 156 17.67 -3.62 -5.79
C ARG A 156 18.91 -4.27 -5.16
N ILE A 157 19.19 -3.98 -3.89
CA ILE A 157 20.33 -4.56 -3.16
C ILE A 157 20.14 -6.07 -3.03
N TRP A 158 18.94 -6.50 -2.64
CA TRP A 158 18.57 -7.91 -2.52
C TRP A 158 18.71 -8.68 -3.83
N LEU A 159 18.30 -8.10 -4.97
CA LEU A 159 18.45 -8.73 -6.29
C LEU A 159 19.92 -8.92 -6.73
N GLU A 160 20.84 -8.19 -6.11
CA GLU A 160 22.29 -8.25 -6.35
C GLU A 160 23.04 -9.04 -5.26
N ASP A 161 22.36 -9.44 -4.18
CA ASP A 161 22.93 -10.23 -3.09
C ASP A 161 22.62 -11.71 -3.30
N ASP A 162 23.59 -12.49 -3.74
CA ASP A 162 23.44 -13.95 -3.95
C ASP A 162 23.88 -14.76 -2.71
N VAL A 163 24.19 -14.09 -1.59
CA VAL A 163 24.60 -14.74 -0.35
C VAL A 163 23.36 -15.28 0.39
N PRO A 164 23.36 -16.54 0.87
CA PRO A 164 22.28 -17.07 1.69
C PRO A 164 21.99 -16.17 2.90
N GLY A 165 20.72 -15.86 3.13
CA GLY A 165 20.27 -14.99 4.22
C GLY A 165 20.38 -13.48 3.95
N HIS A 166 20.87 -13.06 2.78
CA HIS A 166 20.84 -11.67 2.28
C HIS A 166 21.26 -10.60 3.31
N PRO A 167 22.44 -10.73 3.95
CA PRO A 167 22.85 -9.86 5.05
C PRO A 167 22.91 -8.37 4.65
N LYS A 168 23.22 -8.07 3.37
CA LYS A 168 23.22 -6.68 2.88
C LYS A 168 21.81 -6.12 2.76
N ALA A 169 20.87 -6.96 2.32
CA ALA A 169 19.49 -6.54 2.17
C ALA A 169 18.84 -6.34 3.54
N MET A 170 19.11 -7.23 4.50
CA MET A 170 18.70 -7.09 5.89
C MET A 170 19.18 -5.78 6.51
N ALA A 171 20.47 -5.46 6.36
CA ALA A 171 21.03 -4.18 6.81
C ALA A 171 20.36 -2.98 6.12
N ALA A 172 20.05 -3.10 4.82
CA ALA A 172 19.37 -2.05 4.08
C ALA A 172 17.92 -1.82 4.54
N VAL A 173 17.19 -2.88 4.95
CA VAL A 173 15.88 -2.74 5.60
C VAL A 173 16.03 -1.99 6.91
N ASP A 174 17.00 -2.38 7.75
CA ASP A 174 17.23 -1.73 9.04
C ASP A 174 17.52 -0.23 8.90
N ASP A 175 18.44 0.12 8.01
CA ASP A 175 18.79 1.50 7.69
C ASP A 175 17.61 2.30 7.14
N MET A 176 16.81 1.69 6.26
CA MET A 176 15.62 2.31 5.70
C MET A 176 14.62 2.67 6.82
N LEU A 177 14.36 1.75 7.74
CA LEU A 177 13.42 1.95 8.84
C LEU A 177 13.95 2.93 9.89
N ALA A 178 15.23 2.83 10.26
CA ALA A 178 15.89 3.77 11.17
C ALA A 178 15.83 5.22 10.64
N ASN A 179 16.00 5.40 9.32
CA ASN A 179 15.85 6.69 8.69
C ASN A 179 14.40 7.16 8.66
N GLY A 180 13.44 6.26 8.40
CA GLY A 180 12.01 6.55 8.46
C GLY A 180 11.56 7.06 9.83
N GLU A 181 12.00 6.41 10.92
CA GLU A 181 11.69 6.81 12.29
C GLU A 181 12.22 8.23 12.60
N LYS A 182 13.47 8.52 12.22
CA LYS A 182 14.07 9.86 12.36
C LYS A 182 13.27 10.91 11.59
N TRP A 183 12.84 10.60 10.36
CA TRP A 183 12.03 11.51 9.55
C TRP A 183 10.66 11.77 10.18
N MET A 184 9.98 10.73 10.68
CA MET A 184 8.68 10.87 11.36
C MET A 184 8.80 11.67 12.65
N GLY A 185 9.85 11.45 13.45
CA GLY A 185 10.13 12.24 14.65
C GLY A 185 10.36 13.73 14.34
N ARG A 186 11.00 14.03 13.19
CA ARG A 186 11.19 15.41 12.71
C ARG A 186 9.91 16.02 12.15
N ALA A 187 9.13 15.29 11.37
CA ALA A 187 7.85 15.76 10.83
C ALA A 187 6.85 16.11 11.95
N CYS A 188 6.76 15.26 12.98
CA CYS A 188 5.93 15.51 14.17
C CYS A 188 6.37 16.77 14.93
N ARG A 189 7.68 17.06 14.96
CA ARG A 189 8.21 18.31 15.53
C ARG A 189 7.85 19.53 14.68
N VAL A 190 7.93 19.40 13.35
CA VAL A 190 7.55 20.48 12.42
C VAL A 190 6.04 20.77 12.51
N GLU A 191 5.18 19.75 12.59
CA GLU A 191 3.74 19.95 12.78
C GLU A 191 3.45 20.70 14.09
N LYS A 192 4.12 20.35 15.20
CA LYS A 192 3.95 21.07 16.48
C LYS A 192 4.44 22.52 16.42
N VAL A 193 5.48 22.80 15.64
CA VAL A 193 6.03 24.16 15.46
C VAL A 193 5.20 24.97 14.45
N ALA A 194 4.64 24.32 13.44
CA ALA A 194 3.80 24.94 12.41
C ALA A 194 2.33 25.07 12.84
N ALA A 195 1.87 24.30 13.83
CA ALA A 195 0.51 24.38 14.38
C ALA A 195 0.07 25.82 14.73
N PRO A 196 0.83 26.64 15.48
CA PRO A 196 0.43 28.03 15.76
C PRO A 196 0.39 28.93 14.50
N PHE A 197 1.20 28.63 13.47
CA PHE A 197 1.17 29.37 12.19
C PHE A 197 -0.02 28.97 11.32
N ILE A 198 -0.39 27.69 11.30
CA ILE A 198 -1.54 27.17 10.56
C ILE A 198 -2.85 27.60 11.23
N GLU A 199 -2.92 27.58 12.58
CA GLU A 199 -4.05 28.14 13.33
C GLU A 199 -4.17 29.67 13.16
N GLY A 200 -3.03 30.38 13.08
CA GLY A 200 -2.99 31.81 12.76
C GLY A 200 -3.55 32.14 11.37
N PHE A 201 -3.27 31.28 10.37
CA PHE A 201 -3.84 31.40 9.03
C PHE A 201 -5.33 31.05 8.98
N GLY A 202 -5.77 30.05 9.75
CA GLY A 202 -7.19 29.67 9.87
C GLY A 202 -8.07 30.75 10.52
N ARG A 203 -7.47 31.64 11.33
CA ARG A 203 -8.17 32.79 11.94
C ARG A 203 -8.47 33.92 10.95
N LEU A 204 -7.74 33.98 9.83
CA LEU A 204 -7.98 34.96 8.75
C LEU A 204 -9.18 34.60 7.86
N CYS A 205 -9.62 33.33 7.88
CA CYS A 205 -10.75 32.83 7.09
C CYS A 205 -12.09 32.76 7.88
N LYS A 206 -12.13 33.18 9.15
CA LYS A 206 -13.39 33.36 9.89
C LYS A 206 -13.86 34.80 9.79
N GLY A 207 -14.51 35.13 8.67
CA GLY A 207 -15.29 36.37 8.51
C GLY A 207 -16.47 36.44 9.49
N PRO A 208 -16.98 37.63 9.81
CA PRO A 208 -17.94 37.82 10.89
C PRO A 208 -19.28 37.19 10.51
N LEU A 209 -19.80 36.32 11.39
CA LEU A 209 -21.19 35.90 11.33
C LEU A 209 -22.06 37.15 11.49
N ARG A 210 -22.74 37.50 10.40
CA ARG A 210 -23.63 38.65 10.27
C ARG A 210 -24.80 38.51 11.25
N SER A 211 -24.82 39.41 12.23
CA SER A 211 -26.00 39.73 13.04
C SER A 211 -27.14 40.13 12.10
N GLN A 212 -28.21 39.35 12.08
CA GLN A 212 -29.49 39.77 11.53
C GLN A 212 -30.49 39.78 12.69
N ARG A 213 -30.50 40.92 13.39
CA ARG A 213 -31.70 41.45 14.02
C ARG A 213 -32.39 42.26 12.94
N ASP A 214 -33.61 41.90 12.59
CA ASP A 214 -34.59 42.88 12.14
C ASP A 214 -35.93 42.55 12.78
N ASP A 215 -36.49 43.61 13.37
CA ASP A 215 -37.71 43.70 14.13
C ASP A 215 -38.95 43.38 13.30
N ILE A 216 -39.87 42.58 13.86
CA ILE A 216 -41.30 42.68 13.53
C ILE A 216 -42.12 42.53 14.82
N ARG A 217 -42.64 43.67 15.30
CA ARG A 217 -43.88 43.81 16.10
C ARG A 217 -44.48 45.18 15.73
N PRO A 218 -45.82 45.40 15.78
CA PRO A 218 -46.71 44.90 16.83
C PRO A 218 -48.14 44.45 16.43
N ASP A 219 -48.77 43.80 17.42
CA ASP A 219 -50.19 43.70 17.82
C ASP A 219 -51.30 43.33 16.83
N THR A 220 -52.13 42.34 17.20
CA THR A 220 -53.37 42.56 18.00
C THR A 220 -54.02 41.24 18.43
N SER A 221 -54.37 41.16 19.72
CA SER A 221 -55.53 40.50 20.36
C SER A 221 -56.07 39.16 19.81
N SER A 222 -56.15 38.11 20.66
CA SER A 222 -57.26 37.90 21.63
C SER A 222 -57.10 36.54 22.31
N ASP A 223 -57.44 36.49 23.61
CA ASP A 223 -57.98 35.36 24.38
C ASP A 223 -57.22 34.02 24.41
N GLY A 224 -56.98 33.38 25.54
CA GLY A 224 -57.60 33.51 26.85
C GLY A 224 -57.49 32.14 27.53
N ALA A 225 -56.84 32.14 28.70
CA ALA A 225 -57.06 31.28 29.87
C ALA A 225 -57.07 29.73 29.77
N SER A 226 -56.52 29.16 30.86
CA SER A 226 -56.91 27.91 31.56
C SER A 226 -56.64 26.58 30.84
N GLU A 227 -56.24 25.47 31.46
CA GLU A 227 -56.06 25.05 32.86
C GLU A 227 -55.33 23.68 32.77
N VAL A 228 -54.30 23.44 33.59
CA VAL A 228 -54.30 22.49 34.73
C VAL A 228 -54.28 20.99 34.35
N ASN A 229 -53.18 20.38 34.78
CA ASN A 229 -52.88 18.95 34.87
C ASN A 229 -53.88 18.20 35.78
N PRO A 230 -54.03 16.87 35.71
CA PRO A 230 -52.99 15.93 36.14
C PRO A 230 -52.58 14.87 35.12
#